data_AF-A0A496ZNQ0-F1
#
_entry.id   AF-A0A496ZNQ0-F1
#
_cell.length_a   1.000
_cell.length_b   1.000
_cell.length_c   1.000
_cell.angle_alpha   90.00
_cell.angle_beta   90.00
_cell.angle_gamma   90.00
#
_symmetry.space_group_name_H-M   'P 1'
#
loop_
_entity.id
_entity.type
_entity.pdbx_description
1 polymer ?
#
loop_
_entity_poly.entity_id
_entity_poly.type
_entity_poly.pdbx_seq_one_letter_code
_entity_poly.pdbx_strand_id
1 'polypeptide(L)'
;MSLYWIIGGIICIFLEIFFHGFFFLSTGISAIISALIIVIFPTVSFLQIIIVFVILSILILLLLRKIFIKRIHYLDKNYKL
;
A
#
# COMPACT_ATOMS: atom_id res chain seq x y z
N MET A 1 6.35 18.77 6.11
CA MET A 1 5.05 18.08 5.88
C MET A 1 5.22 16.72 5.20
N SER A 2 6.05 16.61 4.15
CA SER A 2 6.36 15.36 3.45
C SER A 2 7.07 14.28 4.30
N LEU A 3 7.95 14.68 5.23
CA LEU A 3 8.66 13.77 6.13
C LEU A 3 7.73 12.88 6.98
N TYR A 4 6.61 13.42 7.48
CA TYR A 4 5.67 12.67 8.31
C TYR A 4 4.98 11.53 7.56
N TRP A 5 4.74 11.70 6.26
CA TRP A 5 4.16 10.67 5.40
C TRP A 5 5.14 9.54 5.10
N ILE A 6 6.41 9.88 4.89
CA ILE A 6 7.49 8.90 4.70
C ILE A 6 7.68 8.09 5.99
N ILE A 7 7.71 8.76 7.13
CA ILE A 7 7.84 8.12 8.45
C ILE A 7 6.61 7.23 8.73
N GLY A 8 5.40 7.72 8.47
CA GLY A 8 4.17 6.93 8.61
C GLY A 8 4.14 5.71 7.70
N GLY A 9 4.56 5.83 6.45
CA GLY A 9 4.67 4.71 5.51
C GLY A 9 5.66 3.64 5.98
N ILE A 10 6.83 4.05 6.47
CA ILE A 10 7.85 3.14 7.02
C ILE A 10 7.35 2.44 8.28
N ILE A 11 6.66 3.14 9.18
CA ILE A 11 6.09 2.55 10.40
C ILE A 11 5.00 1.53 10.06
N CYS A 12 4.13 1.82 9.07
CA CYS A 12 3.14 0.85 8.60
C CYS A 12 3.79 -0.42 8.05
N ILE A 13 4.86 -0.30 7.25
CA ILE A 13 5.62 -1.44 6.73
C ILE A 13 6.28 -2.23 7.87
N PHE A 14 6.80 -1.54 8.89
CA PHE A 14 7.39 -2.21 10.05
C PHE A 14 6.35 -2.96 10.88
N LEU A 15 5.20 -2.33 11.14
CA LEU A 15 4.07 -2.95 11.84
C LEU A 15 3.58 -4.22 11.12
N GLU A 16 3.69 -4.26 9.80
CA GLU A 16 3.30 -5.41 8.98
C GLU A 16 4.20 -6.63 9.13
N ILE A 17 5.50 -6.44 9.37
CA ILE A 17 6.40 -7.58 9.63
C ILE A 17 6.00 -8.28 10.94
N PHE A 18 5.43 -7.54 11.89
CA PHE A 18 4.97 -8.06 13.18
C PHE A 18 3.51 -8.54 13.18
N PHE A 19 2.64 -7.91 12.40
CA PHE A 19 1.23 -8.27 12.26
C PHE A 19 0.97 -8.76 10.84
N HIS A 20 0.68 -10.06 10.68
CA HIS A 20 0.43 -10.76 9.40
C HIS A 20 -0.86 -10.27 8.67
N GLY A 21 -1.00 -8.97 8.46
CA GLY A 21 -2.17 -8.31 7.87
C GLY A 21 -1.82 -7.63 6.55
N PHE A 22 -2.28 -8.22 5.44
CA PHE A 22 -2.21 -7.71 4.05
C PHE A 22 -2.64 -6.25 3.83
N PHE A 23 -3.30 -5.65 4.84
CA PHE A 23 -3.79 -4.27 4.81
C PHE A 23 -2.66 -3.23 4.98
N PHE A 24 -1.53 -3.59 5.58
CA PHE A 24 -0.45 -2.65 5.86
C PHE A 24 0.54 -2.46 4.69
N LEU A 25 0.74 -3.47 3.81
CA LEU A 25 1.56 -3.32 2.59
C LEU A 25 0.95 -2.30 1.63
N SER A 26 -0.37 -2.36 1.46
CA SER A 26 -1.07 -1.46 0.55
C SER A 26 -1.04 -0.01 1.04
N THR A 27 -1.08 0.20 2.35
CA THR A 27 -0.99 1.52 2.99
C THR A 27 0.45 2.05 3.03
N GLY A 28 1.45 1.19 3.22
CA GLY A 28 2.85 1.56 3.13
C GLY A 28 3.26 1.96 1.71
N ILE A 29 2.91 1.16 0.71
CA ILE A 29 3.21 1.44 -0.70
C ILE A 29 2.48 2.70 -1.16
N SER A 30 1.20 2.86 -0.81
CA SER A 30 0.46 4.09 -1.15
C SER A 30 1.05 5.32 -0.48
N ALA A 31 1.55 5.23 0.76
CA ALA A 31 2.17 6.36 1.46
C ALA A 31 3.47 6.80 0.78
N ILE A 32 4.30 5.85 0.34
CA ILE A 32 5.53 6.13 -0.41
C ILE A 32 5.21 6.81 -1.74
N ILE A 33 4.20 6.30 -2.47
CA ILE A 33 3.78 6.89 -3.75
C ILE A 33 3.22 8.29 -3.53
N SER A 34 2.38 8.50 -2.52
CA SER A 34 1.85 9.82 -2.17
C SER A 34 2.96 10.80 -1.77
N ALA A 35 3.98 10.36 -1.03
CA ALA A 35 5.13 11.18 -0.71
C ALA A 35 5.95 11.56 -1.96
N LEU A 36 6.11 10.64 -2.91
CA LEU A 36 6.80 10.90 -4.17
C LEU A 36 6.03 11.92 -5.02
N ILE A 37 4.69 11.84 -5.05
CA ILE A 37 3.83 12.80 -5.74
C ILE A 37 4.01 14.22 -5.18
N ILE A 38 4.14 14.37 -3.87
CA ILE A 38 4.39 15.68 -3.22
C ILE A 38 5.74 16.26 -3.63
N VAL A 39 6.77 15.41 -3.77
CA VAL A 39 8.11 15.85 -4.18
C VAL A 39 8.11 16.34 -5.63
N ILE A 40 7.37 15.68 -6.52
CA ILE A 40 7.30 16.05 -7.95
C ILE A 40 6.36 17.24 -8.17
N PHE A 41 5.25 17.32 -7.42
CA PHE A 41 4.24 18.36 -7.54
C PHE A 41 4.06 19.05 -6.17
N PRO A 42 4.84 20.09 -5.85
CA PRO A 42 4.74 20.77 -4.55
C PRO A 42 3.45 21.60 -4.38
N THR A 43 2.69 21.80 -5.46
CA THR A 43 1.44 22.60 -5.48
C THR A 43 0.19 21.81 -5.12
N VAL A 44 0.27 20.48 -4.95
CA VAL A 44 -0.92 19.70 -4.56
C VAL A 44 -1.31 20.04 -3.12
N SER A 45 -2.59 20.32 -2.93
CA SER A 45 -3.14 20.58 -1.60
C SER A 45 -3.17 19.30 -0.76
N PHE A 46 -3.04 19.45 0.56
CA PHE A 46 -3.05 18.34 1.52
C PHE A 46 -4.29 17.44 1.38
N LEU A 47 -5.45 18.04 1.10
CA LEU A 47 -6.71 17.33 0.85
C LEU A 47 -6.63 16.43 -0.40
N GLN A 48 -6.05 16.91 -1.49
CA GLN A 48 -5.88 16.13 -2.72
C GLN A 48 -4.94 14.94 -2.50
N ILE A 49 -3.87 15.12 -1.72
CA ILE A 49 -2.93 14.05 -1.37
C ILE A 49 -3.60 12.94 -0.56
N ILE A 50 -4.44 13.29 0.41
CA ILE A 50 -5.19 12.30 1.21
C ILE A 50 -6.13 11.50 0.32
N ILE A 51 -6.85 12.17 -0.58
CA ILE A 51 -7.78 11.50 -1.51
C ILE A 51 -7.01 10.52 -2.40
N VAL A 52 -5.88 10.95 -2.97
CA VAL A 52 -5.02 10.11 -3.80
C VAL A 52 -4.46 8.93 -3.01
N PHE A 53 -4.03 9.15 -1.77
CA PHE A 53 -3.54 8.11 -0.87
C PHE A 53 -4.60 7.03 -0.60
N VAL A 54 -5.80 7.44 -0.22
CA VAL A 54 -6.91 6.51 0.08
C VAL A 54 -7.27 5.70 -1.16
N ILE A 55 -7.40 6.35 -2.32
CA ILE A 55 -7.71 5.68 -3.58
C ILE A 55 -6.62 4.67 -3.94
N LEU A 56 -5.34 5.07 -3.89
CA LEU A 56 -4.23 4.17 -4.19
C LEU A 56 -4.20 2.99 -3.23
N SER A 57 -4.40 3.23 -1.94
CA SER A 57 -4.34 2.18 -0.93
C SER A 57 -5.42 1.12 -1.16
N ILE A 58 -6.64 1.54 -1.52
CA ILE A 58 -7.73 0.63 -1.87
C ILE A 58 -7.42 -0.13 -3.16
N LEU A 59 -6.88 0.55 -4.18
CA LEU A 59 -6.56 -0.04 -5.47
C LEU A 59 -5.47 -1.12 -5.35
N ILE A 60 -4.40 -0.80 -4.60
CA ILE A 60 -3.29 -1.73 -4.32
C ILE A 60 -3.81 -2.92 -3.52
N LEU A 61 -4.69 -2.70 -2.53
CA LEU A 61 -5.28 -3.78 -1.75
C LEU A 61 -6.11 -4.73 -2.63
N LEU A 62 -6.91 -4.21 -3.56
CA LEU A 62 -7.68 -5.01 -4.52
C LEU A 62 -6.78 -5.85 -5.44
N LEU A 63 -5.72 -5.24 -5.98
CA LEU A 63 -4.73 -5.92 -6.82
C LEU A 63 -4.02 -7.03 -6.05
N LEU A 64 -3.58 -6.73 -4.83
CA LEU A 64 -2.84 -7.64 -3.98
C LEU A 64 -3.71 -8.84 -3.58
N ARG A 65 -4.98 -8.60 -3.21
CA ARG A 65 -5.97 -9.65 -2.93
C ARG A 65 -6.17 -10.58 -4.14
N LYS A 66 -6.28 -10.01 -5.35
CA LYS A 66 -6.45 -10.80 -6.59
C LYS A 66 -5.22 -11.67 -6.88
N ILE A 67 -4.01 -11.13 -6.70
CA ILE A 67 -2.76 -11.88 -6.89
C ILE A 67 -2.64 -13.01 -5.86
N PHE A 68 -3.00 -12.75 -4.59
CA PHE A 68 -2.89 -13.74 -3.54
C PHE A 68 -3.87 -14.90 -3.73
N ILE A 69 -5.14 -14.62 -4.03
CA ILE A 69 -6.13 -15.66 -4.34
C ILE A 69 -5.68 -16.47 -5.56
N LYS A 70 -5.18 -15.82 -6.61
CA LYS A 70 -4.68 -16.52 -7.80
C LYS A 70 -3.47 -17.40 -7.49
N ARG A 71 -2.55 -16.96 -6.63
CA ARG A 71 -1.41 -17.78 -6.20
C ARG A 71 -1.82 -18.96 -5.33
N ILE A 72 -2.73 -18.78 -4.38
CA ILE A 72 -3.27 -19.87 -3.56
C ILE A 72 -3.95 -20.90 -4.46
N HIS A 73 -4.82 -20.47 -5.37
CA HIS A 73 -5.51 -21.37 -6.30
C HIS A 73 -4.53 -22.08 -7.26
N TYR A 74 -3.44 -21.42 -7.67
CA TYR A 74 -2.41 -22.04 -8.50
C TYR A 74 -1.63 -23.12 -7.74
N LEU A 75 -1.32 -22.88 -6.46
CA LEU A 75 -0.66 -23.85 -5.60
C LEU A 75 -1.55 -25.06 -5.33
N ASP A 76 -2.83 -24.83 -4.99
CA ASP A 76 -3.82 -25.90 -4.79
C ASP A 76 -3.95 -26.82 -6.02
N LYS A 77 -4.06 -26.22 -7.21
CA LYS A 77 -4.18 -26.98 -8.47
C LYS A 77 -2.92 -27.77 -8.86
N ASN A 78 -1.72 -27.25 -8.56
CA ASN A 78 -0.46 -27.92 -8.96
C ASN A 78 0.05 -28.92 -7.93
N TYR A 79 -0.24 -28.70 -6.64
CA TYR A 79 0.35 -29.51 -5.58
C TYR A 79 -0.58 -30.56 -4.98
N LYS A 80 -1.88 -30.61 -5.33
CA LYS A 80 -2.87 -31.61 -4.83
C LYS A 80 -2.53 -32.05 -3.40
N LEU A 81 -2.65 -31.12 -2.45
CA LEU A 81 -2.73 -31.50 -1.03
C LEU A 81 -4.01 -32.32 -0.81
#